data_AF-A0A8X7RLA8-F1
#
_entry.id   AF-A0A8X7RLA8-F1
#
_cell.length_a   1.000
_cell.length_b   1.000
_cell.length_c   1.000
_cell.angle_alpha   90.00
_cell.angle_beta   90.00
_cell.angle_gamma   90.00
#
_symmetry.space_group_name_H-M   'P 1'
#
loop_
_entity.id
_entity.type
_entity.pdbx_description
1 polymer ?
#
loop_
_entity_poly.entity_id
_entity_poly.type
_entity_poly.pdbx_seq_one_letter_code
_entity_poly.pdbx_strand_id
1 'polypeptide(L)'
;MVDAEKRLLVSALEDPDNQHFVLLPERNDLWIGDLNETCFVGNVDEASRQLVKCTYGCLEKAIAIVKPGVRFREIGEIVNRHATMSELSVVRSYCGHGIGDLFHCAPNIPHYARNKAVGVMKAGQTFTIEPMINAGLWRDRTWPDGWTAVTADAQFEHTLLVTETGVEVLTARLPSSPDVFPWLKK
;
A
#
# COMPACT_ATOMS: atom_id res chain seq x y z
N MET A 1 -14.19 24.64 -17.35
CA MET A 1 -12.73 24.74 -17.55
C MET A 1 -12.04 24.05 -16.39
N VAL A 2 -11.77 22.75 -16.57
CA VAL A 2 -10.67 22.02 -15.91
C VAL A 2 -9.92 21.46 -17.10
N ASP A 3 -8.72 22.00 -17.31
CA ASP A 3 -7.94 21.85 -18.54
C ASP A 3 -6.85 20.79 -18.36
N ALA A 4 -6.55 20.12 -19.47
CA ALA A 4 -5.40 19.31 -19.82
C ALA A 4 -5.14 17.95 -19.10
N GLU A 5 -5.66 16.89 -19.74
CA GLU A 5 -4.88 15.72 -20.18
C GLU A 5 -4.06 14.89 -19.17
N LYS A 6 -4.71 14.19 -18.22
CA LYS A 6 -4.14 12.97 -17.59
C LYS A 6 -5.23 11.96 -17.26
N ARG A 7 -5.11 10.73 -17.78
CA ARG A 7 -5.98 9.61 -17.43
C ARG A 7 -5.62 9.13 -16.02
N LEU A 8 -6.35 9.63 -15.02
CA LEU A 8 -6.38 9.01 -13.69
C LEU A 8 -7.13 7.68 -13.87
N LEU A 9 -6.44 6.53 -13.77
CA LEU A 9 -7.10 5.24 -13.71
C LEU A 9 -7.37 4.95 -12.24
N VAL A 10 -8.63 5.11 -11.82
CA VAL A 10 -9.11 4.74 -10.49
C VAL A 10 -9.71 3.35 -10.60
N SER A 11 -9.06 2.32 -10.05
CA SER A 11 -9.72 1.04 -9.80
C SER A 11 -10.28 1.04 -8.37
N ALA A 12 -11.60 1.05 -8.25
CA ALA A 12 -12.28 0.78 -6.99
C ALA A 12 -12.59 -0.72 -6.90
N LEU A 13 -12.04 -1.41 -5.91
CA LEU A 13 -12.62 -2.66 -5.44
C LEU A 13 -13.86 -2.26 -4.63
N GLU A 14 -15.04 -2.62 -5.12
CA GLU A 14 -16.31 -2.31 -4.46
C GLU A 14 -16.53 -3.23 -3.26
N ASP A 15 -16.09 -2.81 -2.07
CA ASP A 15 -16.71 -3.20 -0.80
C ASP A 15 -17.73 -2.09 -0.43
N PRO A 16 -19.00 -2.43 -0.13
CA PRO A 16 -20.01 -1.44 0.23
C PRO A 16 -19.64 -0.55 1.44
N ASP A 17 -18.73 -1.02 2.30
CA ASP A 17 -18.31 -0.29 3.51
C ASP A 17 -16.96 0.43 3.36
N ASN A 18 -16.10 -0.01 2.43
CA ASN A 18 -14.75 0.51 2.22
C ASN A 18 -14.43 0.64 0.72
N GLN A 19 -14.00 1.82 0.28
CA GLN A 19 -13.53 2.01 -1.11
C GLN A 19 -12.02 2.19 -1.15
N HIS A 20 -11.37 1.40 -2.02
CA HIS A 20 -9.95 1.53 -2.34
C HIS A 20 -9.78 2.33 -3.62
N PHE A 21 -8.88 3.31 -3.63
CA PHE A 21 -8.61 4.09 -4.84
C PHE A 21 -7.14 3.94 -5.22
N VAL A 22 -6.83 3.24 -6.31
CA VAL A 22 -5.49 3.24 -6.90
C VAL A 22 -5.36 4.49 -7.78
N LEU A 23 -4.28 5.26 -7.63
CA LEU A 23 -4.04 6.49 -8.38
C LEU A 23 -2.72 6.42 -9.14
N LEU A 24 -2.79 6.47 -10.47
CA LEU A 24 -1.63 6.44 -11.36
C LEU A 24 -1.43 7.81 -12.06
N PRO A 25 -0.59 8.71 -11.53
CA PRO A 25 -0.24 9.95 -12.22
C PRO A 25 0.93 9.75 -13.19
N GLU A 26 0.67 9.83 -14.51
CA GLU A 26 1.74 9.98 -15.51
C GLU A 26 2.19 11.45 -15.58
N ARG A 27 3.47 11.78 -15.38
CA ARG A 27 4.04 13.11 -15.72
C ARG A 27 4.86 13.05 -17.00
N ASN A 28 4.97 14.18 -17.69
CA ASN A 28 5.51 14.36 -19.06
C ASN A 28 6.99 13.95 -19.25
N ASP A 29 7.55 13.17 -18.33
CA ASP A 29 8.83 12.49 -18.41
C ASP A 29 8.64 11.14 -17.69
N LEU A 30 8.38 10.06 -18.45
CA LEU A 30 8.60 8.61 -18.29
C LEU A 30 8.45 7.85 -16.94
N TRP A 31 8.16 8.48 -15.80
CA TRP A 31 8.18 7.80 -14.49
C TRP A 31 6.76 7.58 -13.94
N ILE A 32 6.50 6.37 -13.48
CA ILE A 32 5.20 5.95 -12.93
C ILE A 32 5.21 6.11 -11.40
N GLY A 33 4.15 6.70 -10.85
CA GLY A 33 3.87 6.68 -9.42
C GLY A 33 2.64 5.84 -9.13
N ASP A 34 2.62 5.18 -7.97
CA ASP A 34 1.50 4.38 -7.49
C ASP A 34 1.21 4.66 -6.01
N LEU A 35 -0.08 4.78 -5.68
CA LEU A 35 -0.60 4.87 -4.32
C LEU A 35 -2.06 4.42 -4.28
N ASN A 36 -2.46 3.99 -3.09
CA ASN A 36 -3.86 3.76 -2.74
C ASN A 36 -4.18 4.08 -1.28
N GLU A 37 -5.45 4.38 -1.03
CA GLU A 37 -6.00 4.58 0.32
C GLU A 37 -7.38 3.91 0.43
N THR A 38 -7.63 3.20 1.53
CA THR A 38 -8.98 2.78 1.93
C THR A 38 -9.71 3.92 2.63
N CYS A 39 -10.88 4.32 2.12
CA CYS A 39 -11.70 5.41 2.67
C CYS A 39 -12.98 4.89 3.32
N PHE A 40 -13.42 5.58 4.40
CA PHE A 40 -14.74 5.32 5.00
C PHE A 40 -15.84 6.02 4.23
N VAL A 41 -16.94 5.30 3.93
CA VAL A 41 -18.14 5.89 3.34
C VAL A 41 -19.21 6.04 4.41
N GLY A 42 -19.47 7.27 4.85
CA GLY A 42 -20.45 7.55 5.90
C GLY A 42 -20.01 7.06 7.29
N ASN A 43 -20.95 6.47 8.03
CA ASN A 43 -20.68 5.92 9.36
C ASN A 43 -20.34 4.44 9.27
N VAL A 44 -19.06 4.12 9.47
CA VAL A 44 -18.57 2.74 9.55
C VAL A 44 -18.52 2.25 11.00
N ASP A 45 -18.63 0.92 11.17
CA ASP A 45 -18.54 0.25 12.47
C ASP A 45 -17.11 0.28 13.06
N GLU A 46 -16.98 -0.11 14.32
CA GLU A 46 -15.69 -0.07 15.03
C GLU A 46 -14.69 -1.09 14.45
N ALA A 47 -15.15 -2.26 14.00
CA ALA A 47 -14.29 -3.29 13.43
C ALA A 47 -13.60 -2.80 12.15
N SER A 48 -14.36 -2.15 11.26
CA SER A 48 -13.86 -1.52 10.03
C SER A 48 -12.88 -0.39 10.33
N ARG A 49 -13.16 0.42 11.36
CA ARG A 49 -12.21 1.47 11.81
C ARG A 49 -10.90 0.88 12.29
N GLN A 50 -10.95 -0.20 13.06
CA GLN A 50 -9.75 -0.87 13.55
C GLN A 50 -8.97 -1.54 12.41
N LEU A 51 -9.66 -2.16 11.45
CA LEU A 51 -9.05 -2.75 10.25
C LEU A 51 -8.27 -1.70 9.45
N VAL A 52 -8.92 -0.60 9.07
CA VAL A 52 -8.29 0.48 8.28
C VAL A 52 -7.13 1.11 9.05
N LYS A 53 -7.31 1.38 10.35
CA LYS A 53 -6.25 1.96 11.19
C LYS A 53 -5.04 1.04 11.36
N CYS A 54 -5.27 -0.26 11.55
CA CYS A 54 -4.19 -1.24 11.67
C CYS A 54 -3.44 -1.40 10.34
N THR A 55 -4.15 -1.40 9.22
CA THR A 55 -3.57 -1.46 7.87
C THR A 55 -2.66 -0.27 7.62
N TYR A 56 -3.12 0.95 7.90
CA TYR A 56 -2.30 2.15 7.82
C TYR A 56 -1.07 2.06 8.75
N GLY A 57 -1.25 1.59 9.99
CA GLY A 57 -0.16 1.35 10.93
C GLY A 57 0.86 0.31 10.45
N CYS A 58 0.44 -0.69 9.67
CA CYS A 58 1.33 -1.66 9.04
C CYS A 58 2.22 -0.97 8.00
N LEU A 59 1.62 -0.17 7.12
CA LEU A 59 2.34 0.61 6.11
C LEU A 59 3.37 1.54 6.77
N GLU A 60 2.96 2.36 7.74
CA GLU A 60 3.86 3.32 8.39
C GLU A 60 5.06 2.63 9.07
N LYS A 61 4.82 1.52 9.78
CA LYS A 61 5.89 0.77 10.43
C LYS A 61 6.84 0.13 9.43
N ALA A 62 6.33 -0.34 8.30
CA ALA A 62 7.14 -0.90 7.22
C ALA A 62 7.99 0.20 6.55
N ILE A 63 7.42 1.37 6.27
CA ILE A 63 8.16 2.53 5.73
C ILE A 63 9.28 2.96 6.69
N ALA A 64 9.02 2.97 8.01
CA ALA A 64 9.98 3.43 9.01
C ALA A 64 11.29 2.62 9.07
N ILE A 65 11.32 1.39 8.53
CA ILE A 65 12.55 0.59 8.46
C ILE A 65 13.30 0.75 7.13
N VAL A 66 12.74 1.44 6.14
CA VAL A 66 13.33 1.57 4.80
C VAL A 66 14.57 2.45 4.86
N LYS A 67 15.71 1.85 4.52
CA LYS A 67 17.01 2.51 4.36
C LYS A 67 18.02 1.55 3.71
N PRO A 68 19.16 2.03 3.20
CA PRO A 68 20.19 1.16 2.65
C PRO A 68 20.64 0.06 3.63
N GLY A 69 20.84 -1.15 3.11
CA GLY A 69 21.30 -2.31 3.88
C GLY A 69 20.19 -3.17 4.50
N VAL A 70 18.94 -2.71 4.52
CA VAL A 70 17.79 -3.51 4.97
C VAL A 70 17.35 -4.48 3.87
N ARG A 71 17.00 -5.72 4.23
CA ARG A 71 16.52 -6.72 3.26
C ARG A 71 15.04 -6.50 2.98
N PHE A 72 14.61 -6.65 1.73
CA PHE A 72 13.19 -6.51 1.36
C PHE A 72 12.27 -7.44 2.15
N ARG A 73 12.73 -8.66 2.48
CA ARG A 73 11.95 -9.62 3.27
C ARG A 73 11.55 -9.14 4.67
N GLU A 74 12.28 -8.17 5.25
CA GLU A 74 11.99 -7.66 6.60
C GLU A 74 10.69 -6.86 6.64
N ILE A 75 10.25 -6.30 5.50
CA ILE A 75 8.96 -5.60 5.39
C ILE A 75 7.83 -6.53 5.83
N GLY A 76 7.81 -7.76 5.32
CA GLY A 76 6.78 -8.73 5.68
C GLY A 76 6.82 -9.18 7.14
N GLU A 77 7.98 -9.17 7.81
CA GLU A 77 8.08 -9.44 9.25
C GLU A 77 7.45 -8.31 10.08
N ILE A 78 7.65 -7.06 9.68
CA ILE A 78 7.08 -5.89 10.37
C ILE A 78 5.57 -5.84 10.19
N VAL A 79 5.08 -5.94 8.95
CA VAL A 79 3.65 -5.91 8.64
C VAL A 79 2.92 -7.04 9.36
N ASN A 80 3.39 -8.27 9.20
CA ASN A 80 2.72 -9.44 9.79
C ASN A 80 2.70 -9.37 11.32
N ARG A 81 3.77 -8.88 11.97
CA ARG A 81 3.77 -8.69 13.42
C ARG A 81 2.71 -7.68 13.86
N HIS A 82 2.57 -6.55 13.15
CA HIS A 82 1.60 -5.53 13.53
C HIS A 82 0.16 -6.01 13.32
N ALA A 83 -0.14 -6.61 12.17
CA ALA A 83 -1.47 -7.14 11.85
C ALA A 83 -1.91 -8.23 12.83
N THR A 84 -1.03 -9.20 13.13
CA THR A 84 -1.36 -10.33 14.02
C THR A 84 -1.58 -9.91 15.48
N MET A 85 -0.96 -8.82 15.95
CA MET A 85 -1.25 -8.25 17.27
C MET A 85 -2.67 -7.66 17.38
N SER A 86 -3.29 -7.35 16.24
CA SER A 86 -4.68 -6.89 16.14
C SER A 86 -5.64 -8.00 15.72
N GLU A 87 -5.22 -9.26 15.78
CA GLU A 87 -6.01 -10.43 15.35
C GLU A 87 -6.42 -10.41 13.87
N LEU A 88 -5.69 -9.65 13.04
CA LEU A 88 -5.88 -9.55 11.59
C LEU A 88 -4.88 -10.45 10.85
N SER A 89 -5.17 -10.73 9.58
CA SER A 89 -4.28 -11.52 8.72
C SER A 89 -3.77 -10.74 7.52
N VAL A 90 -2.64 -11.18 6.94
CA VAL A 90 -1.99 -10.52 5.80
C VAL A 90 -2.15 -11.36 4.55
N VAL A 91 -2.64 -10.75 3.46
CA VAL A 91 -2.76 -11.38 2.15
C VAL A 91 -1.39 -11.84 1.65
N ARG A 92 -1.36 -12.96 0.91
CA ARG A 92 -0.11 -13.60 0.44
C ARG A 92 0.05 -13.66 -1.07
N SER A 93 -1.04 -13.45 -1.81
CA SER A 93 -1.07 -13.58 -3.27
C SER A 93 -0.56 -12.34 -3.98
N TYR A 94 -0.59 -11.19 -3.31
CA TYR A 94 -0.15 -9.89 -3.81
C TYR A 94 1.01 -9.33 -2.97
N CYS A 95 1.83 -8.49 -3.59
CA CYS A 95 3.03 -7.94 -3.00
C CYS A 95 3.32 -6.56 -3.58
N GLY A 96 4.07 -5.74 -2.84
CA GLY A 96 4.67 -4.54 -3.41
C GLY A 96 5.64 -4.89 -4.54
N HIS A 97 6.00 -3.89 -5.32
CA HIS A 97 6.83 -4.06 -6.51
C HIS A 97 7.83 -2.92 -6.69
N GLY A 98 8.91 -3.19 -7.43
CA GLY A 98 9.72 -2.12 -8.00
C GLY A 98 8.90 -1.30 -8.99
N ILE A 99 9.15 0.00 -9.02
CA ILE A 99 8.42 0.93 -9.89
C ILE A 99 9.38 2.01 -10.42
N GLY A 100 9.19 2.45 -11.65
CA GLY A 100 10.01 3.45 -12.32
C GLY A 100 9.49 3.65 -13.74
N ASP A 101 10.31 3.32 -14.74
CA ASP A 101 9.90 3.28 -16.16
C ASP A 101 8.94 2.11 -16.47
N LEU A 102 8.95 1.08 -15.61
CA LEU A 102 8.03 -0.06 -15.66
C LEU A 102 7.05 0.01 -14.51
N PHE A 103 5.78 -0.35 -14.77
CA PHE A 103 4.74 -0.30 -13.75
C PHE A 103 5.01 -1.29 -12.62
N HIS A 104 5.22 -2.56 -12.97
CA HIS A 104 5.66 -3.59 -12.03
C HIS A 104 7.00 -4.17 -12.49
N CYS A 105 8.03 -4.06 -11.65
CA CYS A 105 9.32 -4.70 -11.89
C CYS A 105 9.95 -5.19 -10.57
N ALA A 106 11.15 -5.74 -10.63
CA ALA A 106 11.87 -6.16 -9.44
C ALA A 106 12.21 -4.94 -8.55
N PRO A 107 12.18 -5.06 -7.22
CA PRO A 107 11.99 -6.30 -6.46
C PRO A 107 10.50 -6.62 -6.21
N ASN A 108 10.20 -7.89 -5.90
CA ASN A 108 8.91 -8.25 -5.31
C ASN A 108 8.99 -8.11 -3.79
N ILE A 109 8.02 -7.46 -3.16
CA ILE A 109 8.02 -7.12 -1.72
C ILE A 109 6.79 -7.74 -1.03
N PRO A 110 6.87 -9.00 -0.57
CA PRO A 110 5.77 -9.64 0.15
C PRO A 110 5.55 -9.04 1.54
N HIS A 111 4.28 -8.91 1.93
CA HIS A 111 3.87 -8.32 3.21
C HIS A 111 3.74 -9.32 4.36
N TYR A 112 3.90 -10.62 4.11
CA TYR A 112 3.81 -11.67 5.13
C TYR A 112 5.18 -12.10 5.68
N ALA A 113 5.20 -12.59 6.92
CA ALA A 113 6.41 -13.08 7.59
C ALA A 113 7.00 -14.34 6.94
N ARG A 114 8.31 -14.56 7.13
CA ARG A 114 9.08 -15.70 6.59
C ARG A 114 9.00 -15.84 5.07
N ASN A 115 8.75 -14.74 4.36
CA ASN A 115 8.85 -14.70 2.92
C ASN A 115 10.30 -14.89 2.45
N LYS A 116 10.46 -15.20 1.16
CA LYS A 116 11.76 -15.48 0.54
C LYS A 116 12.21 -14.36 -0.40
N ALA A 117 11.74 -13.13 -0.17
CA ALA A 117 12.11 -12.00 -1.02
C ALA A 117 13.64 -11.83 -1.06
N VAL A 118 14.15 -11.62 -2.27
CA VAL A 118 15.57 -11.48 -2.55
C VAL A 118 15.91 -10.00 -2.65
N GLY A 119 17.09 -9.64 -2.17
CA GLY A 119 17.64 -8.29 -2.33
C GLY A 119 17.81 -7.52 -1.03
N VAL A 120 18.59 -6.47 -1.14
CA VAL A 120 18.93 -5.52 -0.09
C VAL A 120 18.69 -4.14 -0.65
N MET A 121 18.01 -3.29 0.11
CA MET A 121 17.73 -1.90 -0.24
C MET A 121 19.03 -1.13 -0.44
N LYS A 122 19.07 -0.32 -1.50
CA LYS A 122 20.17 0.58 -1.87
C LYS A 122 19.60 1.96 -2.18
N ALA A 123 20.37 3.00 -1.91
CA ALA A 123 19.99 4.36 -2.28
C ALA A 123 19.69 4.46 -3.79
N GLY A 124 18.69 5.25 -4.14
CA GLY A 124 18.20 5.42 -5.51
C GLY A 124 17.17 4.38 -5.97
N GLN A 125 16.90 3.33 -5.20
CA GLN A 125 15.85 2.37 -5.54
C GLN A 125 14.46 2.93 -5.25
N THR A 126 13.53 2.67 -6.16
CA THR A 126 12.11 3.00 -6.04
C THR A 126 11.25 1.74 -6.02
N PHE A 127 10.30 1.67 -5.09
CA PHE A 127 9.38 0.54 -4.95
C PHE A 127 8.15 0.90 -4.11
N THR A 128 7.11 0.07 -4.18
CA THR A 128 5.87 0.22 -3.41
C THR A 128 5.90 -0.65 -2.15
N ILE A 129 5.23 -0.16 -1.10
CA ILE A 129 4.77 -0.99 0.02
C ILE A 129 3.27 -0.82 0.06
N GLU A 130 2.52 -1.92 -0.05
CA GLU A 130 1.07 -1.92 -0.31
C GLU A 130 0.31 -3.00 0.50
N PRO A 131 0.47 -3.09 1.82
CA PRO A 131 -0.08 -4.18 2.62
C PRO A 131 -1.61 -4.25 2.53
N MET A 132 -2.11 -5.41 2.10
CA MET A 132 -3.52 -5.78 2.19
C MET A 132 -3.73 -6.63 3.44
N ILE A 133 -4.61 -6.15 4.33
CA ILE A 133 -4.90 -6.77 5.63
C ILE A 133 -6.36 -7.17 5.69
N ASN A 134 -6.64 -8.37 6.22
CA ASN A 134 -7.98 -8.93 6.29
C ASN A 134 -8.45 -9.06 7.74
N ALA A 135 -9.74 -8.80 7.97
CA ALA A 135 -10.43 -9.11 9.23
C ALA A 135 -10.57 -10.62 9.49
N GLY A 136 -10.48 -11.44 8.44
CA GLY A 136 -10.61 -12.89 8.50
C GLY A 136 -9.31 -13.61 8.13
N LEU A 137 -9.45 -14.62 7.26
CA LEU A 137 -8.33 -15.40 6.76
C LEU A 137 -7.60 -14.66 5.62
N TRP A 138 -6.31 -14.98 5.44
CA TRP A 138 -5.44 -14.37 4.43
C TRP A 138 -5.76 -14.77 2.98
N ARG A 139 -6.64 -15.75 2.77
CA ARG A 139 -6.91 -16.33 1.45
C ARG A 139 -7.84 -15.43 0.67
N ASP A 140 -7.43 -15.10 -0.55
CA ASP A 140 -8.22 -14.41 -1.55
C ASP A 140 -9.00 -15.38 -2.45
N ARG A 141 -9.98 -14.83 -3.16
CA ARG A 141 -10.66 -15.48 -4.29
C ARG A 141 -10.73 -14.48 -5.44
N THR A 142 -10.50 -14.95 -6.65
CA THR A 142 -10.69 -14.13 -7.86
C THR A 142 -12.11 -14.34 -8.40
N TRP A 143 -12.78 -13.26 -8.76
CA TRP A 143 -14.07 -13.32 -9.44
C TRP A 143 -13.95 -13.84 -10.88
N PRO A 144 -15.08 -14.22 -11.51
CA PRO A 144 -15.09 -14.68 -12.90
C PRO A 144 -14.61 -13.65 -13.94
N ASP A 145 -14.50 -12.37 -13.56
CA ASP A 145 -13.91 -11.32 -14.41
C ASP A 145 -12.39 -11.47 -14.59
N GLY A 146 -11.75 -12.35 -13.81
CA GLY A 146 -10.31 -12.62 -13.87
C GLY A 146 -9.44 -11.56 -13.21
N TRP A 147 -10.04 -10.59 -12.51
CA TRP A 147 -9.35 -9.43 -11.95
C TRP A 147 -9.70 -9.15 -10.48
N THR A 148 -10.98 -9.18 -10.13
CA THR A 148 -11.41 -8.76 -8.79
C THR A 148 -10.99 -9.80 -7.77
N ALA A 149 -10.03 -9.44 -6.92
CA ALA A 149 -9.67 -10.20 -5.73
C ALA A 149 -10.60 -9.80 -4.60
N VAL A 150 -11.26 -10.76 -3.95
CA VAL A 150 -12.21 -10.47 -2.87
C VAL A 150 -11.80 -11.08 -1.54
N THR A 151 -11.67 -10.19 -0.55
CA THR A 151 -11.68 -10.45 0.89
C THR A 151 -12.26 -9.24 1.63
N ALA A 152 -12.60 -9.40 2.92
CA ALA A 152 -12.89 -8.24 3.77
C ALA A 152 -11.54 -7.59 4.16
N ASP A 153 -11.08 -6.67 3.33
CA ASP A 153 -9.73 -6.12 3.38
C ASP A 153 -9.67 -4.59 3.41
N ALA A 154 -8.56 -4.10 3.95
CA ALA A 154 -8.12 -2.71 3.82
C ALA A 154 -6.70 -2.71 3.26
N GLN A 155 -6.36 -1.65 2.52
CA GLN A 155 -5.10 -1.46 1.84
C GLN A 155 -4.68 0.01 1.90
N PHE A 156 -3.38 0.21 2.06
CA PHE A 156 -2.75 1.50 1.84
C PHE A 156 -1.46 1.26 1.08
N GLU A 157 -1.09 2.23 0.26
CA GLU A 157 0.14 2.14 -0.53
C GLU A 157 0.84 3.47 -0.68
N HIS A 158 2.17 3.39 -0.70
CA HIS A 158 3.01 4.47 -1.17
C HIS A 158 4.14 3.98 -2.07
N THR A 159 4.46 4.80 -3.06
CA THR A 159 5.74 4.74 -3.79
C THR A 159 6.84 5.40 -2.95
N LEU A 160 7.93 4.67 -2.75
CA LEU A 160 9.05 5.06 -1.90
C LEU A 160 10.33 5.22 -2.72
N LEU A 161 11.17 6.17 -2.34
CA LEU A 161 12.55 6.30 -2.80
C LEU A 161 13.50 6.04 -1.62
N VAL A 162 14.38 5.05 -1.74
CA VAL A 162 15.46 4.84 -0.75
C VAL A 162 16.49 5.96 -0.92
N THR A 163 16.74 6.72 0.14
CA THR A 163 17.79 7.75 0.17
C THR A 163 19.09 7.18 0.77
N GLU A 164 20.16 7.96 0.80
CA GLU A 164 21.44 7.56 1.40
C GLU A 164 21.32 7.15 2.88
N THR A 165 20.34 7.70 3.61
CA THR A 165 20.21 7.51 5.06
C THR A 165 18.84 6.96 5.49
N GLY A 166 17.89 6.85 4.57
CA GLY A 166 16.50 6.53 4.90
C GLY A 166 15.61 6.35 3.68
N VAL A 167 14.45 7.00 3.73
CA VAL A 167 13.40 6.91 2.72
C VAL A 167 12.76 8.28 2.51
N GLU A 168 12.40 8.56 1.28
CA GLU A 168 11.49 9.62 0.89
C GLU A 168 10.19 8.98 0.39
N VAL A 169 9.05 9.44 0.89
CA VAL A 169 7.72 8.96 0.49
C VAL A 169 7.22 9.85 -0.65
N LEU A 170 7.37 9.40 -1.89
CA LEU A 170 7.13 10.22 -3.08
C LEU A 170 5.65 10.57 -3.28
N THR A 171 4.77 9.70 -2.78
CA THR A 171 3.31 9.85 -2.83
C THR A 171 2.72 10.32 -1.50
N ALA A 172 3.54 10.95 -0.65
CA ALA A 172 3.08 11.47 0.63
C ALA A 172 2.01 12.55 0.45
N ARG A 173 1.15 12.65 1.46
CA ARG A 173 0.16 13.72 1.56
C ARG A 173 0.85 15.09 1.64
N LEU A 174 0.26 16.08 0.98
CA LEU A 174 0.68 17.47 1.06
C LEU A 174 -0.07 18.19 2.20
N PRO A 175 0.41 19.35 2.69
CA PRO A 175 -0.32 20.16 3.66
C PRO A 175 -1.73 20.58 3.18
N SER A 176 -1.95 20.61 1.86
CA SER A 176 -3.24 20.90 1.23
C SER A 176 -4.12 19.68 0.99
N SER A 177 -3.65 18.47 1.31
CA SER A 177 -4.44 17.25 1.13
C SER A 177 -5.68 17.24 2.05
N PRO A 178 -6.83 16.73 1.59
CA PRO A 178 -8.06 16.69 2.39
C PRO A 178 -7.91 15.85 3.65
N ASP A 179 -8.51 16.26 4.76
CA ASP A 179 -8.46 15.48 5.98
C ASP A 179 -9.49 14.33 5.97
N VAL A 180 -9.05 13.14 5.56
CA VAL A 180 -9.90 11.94 5.42
C VAL A 180 -9.77 10.96 6.59
N PHE A 181 -8.72 11.07 7.41
CA PHE A 181 -8.45 10.12 8.50
C PHE A 181 -8.33 10.83 9.85
N PRO A 182 -9.27 10.61 10.80
CA PRO A 182 -9.29 11.34 12.07
C PRO A 182 -8.02 11.21 12.91
N TRP A 183 -7.27 10.12 12.76
CA TRP A 183 -6.04 9.86 13.53
C TRP A 183 -4.78 10.51 12.93
N LEU A 184 -4.84 11.11 11.74
CA LEU A 184 -3.71 11.82 11.12
C LEU A 184 -3.63 13.30 11.49
N LYS A 185 -4.66 13.83 12.18
CA LYS A 185 -4.67 15.18 12.73
C LYS A 185 -3.55 15.31 13.77
N LYS A 186 -2.56 16.16 13.49
CA LYS A 186 -1.51 16.57 14.43
C LYS A 186 -2.04 17.62 15.40
#